data_AF-Q9PK03-F1
#
_entry.id   AF-Q9PK03-F1
#
_cell.length_a   1.000
_cell.length_b   1.000
_cell.length_c   1.000
_cell.angle_alpha   90.00
_cell.angle_beta   90.00
_cell.angle_gamma   90.00
#
_symmetry.space_group_name_H-M   'P 1'
#
loop_
_entity.id
_entity.type
_entity.pdbx_description
1 polymer ?
#
loop_
_entity_poly.entity_id
_entity_poly.type
_entity_poly.pdbx_seq_one_letter_code
_entity_poly.pdbx_strand_id
1 'polypeptide(L)'
;MLLRKICSYLFCSSLACSFISVIAVSFRAEPTAPSIAIFASFSHNSLSECIDSCQQELASFGNMPSISLFNAEDNVVKARKIARNLHKDPNIVSIITLGPIATKVMSQIETQKPIIYAVVPDGEALRFPKEQSNIYGVNDSVDTNQCCFAIHAVTNNATSLVYLQPHEPFPSSLQEEITTKLRASGIKVTGLPISASNVSSRIQFISENRPSAVFFPLSALSEKMGTSFIQSILKENIPLITNDSSLVTRGACAACSVDYKLSGKQIAYIVRYLLSKKNKEENLSQISAEPILSKITFNEEIIRSLGLPFNIAPVHQFVSFHSSDNTGFPAIQTP
;
A
#
# COMPACT_ATOMS: atom_id res chain seq x y z
N MET A 1 48.84 34.67 -53.75
CA MET A 1 49.09 33.87 -52.52
C MET A 1 48.24 34.31 -51.32
N LEU A 2 48.02 35.63 -51.14
CA LEU A 2 47.20 36.19 -50.05
C LEU A 2 45.69 35.82 -50.13
N LEU A 3 45.09 35.90 -51.33
CA LEU A 3 43.66 35.62 -51.56
C LEU A 3 43.26 34.17 -51.20
N ARG A 4 44.14 33.21 -51.47
CA ARG A 4 43.92 31.78 -51.15
C ARG A 4 43.96 31.51 -49.65
N LYS A 5 44.76 32.27 -48.88
CA LYS A 5 44.77 32.20 -47.41
C LYS A 5 43.48 32.77 -46.83
N ILE A 6 43.00 33.90 -47.36
CA ILE A 6 41.75 34.54 -46.89
C ILE A 6 40.53 33.65 -47.15
N CYS A 7 40.40 33.05 -48.34
CA CYS A 7 39.34 32.08 -48.62
C CYS A 7 39.41 30.84 -47.71
N SER A 8 40.62 30.37 -47.38
CA SER A 8 40.80 29.23 -46.47
C SER A 8 40.36 29.57 -45.04
N TYR A 9 40.61 30.80 -44.56
CA TYR A 9 40.15 31.24 -43.24
C TYR A 9 38.64 31.46 -43.18
N LEU A 10 38.03 32.01 -44.24
CA LEU A 10 36.58 32.17 -44.34
C LEU A 10 35.85 30.82 -44.38
N PHE A 11 36.42 29.83 -45.10
CA PHE A 11 35.86 28.47 -45.14
C PHE A 11 35.95 27.77 -43.77
N CYS A 12 37.10 27.85 -43.09
CA CYS A 12 37.26 27.29 -41.74
C CYS A 12 36.35 27.98 -40.71
N SER A 13 36.15 29.30 -40.82
CA SER A 13 35.23 30.04 -39.93
C SER A 13 33.77 29.64 -40.16
N SER A 14 33.36 29.44 -41.41
CA SER A 14 32.01 28.94 -41.74
C SER A 14 31.76 27.53 -41.22
N LEU A 15 32.77 26.65 -41.29
CA LEU A 15 32.68 25.28 -40.79
C LEU A 15 32.62 25.24 -39.26
N ALA A 16 33.42 26.09 -38.59
CA ALA A 16 33.41 26.23 -37.13
C ALA A 16 32.08 26.79 -36.61
N CYS A 17 31.52 27.84 -37.25
CA CYS A 17 30.21 28.38 -36.87
C CYS A 17 29.07 27.37 -37.10
N SER A 18 29.15 26.55 -38.15
CA SER A 18 28.16 25.50 -38.42
C SER A 18 28.24 24.36 -37.39
N PHE A 19 29.45 23.96 -36.97
CA PHE A 19 29.63 22.97 -35.90
C PHE A 19 29.14 23.49 -34.53
N ILE A 20 29.40 24.76 -34.20
CA ILE A 20 28.91 25.37 -32.96
C ILE A 20 27.38 25.48 -32.96
N SER A 21 26.75 25.77 -34.10
CA SER A 21 25.30 25.83 -34.23
C SER A 21 24.63 24.45 -34.07
N VAL A 22 25.22 23.38 -34.63
CA VAL A 22 24.72 22.00 -34.48
C VAL A 22 24.85 21.50 -33.03
N ILE A 23 25.92 21.88 -32.32
CA ILE A 23 26.08 21.56 -30.89
C ILE A 23 25.09 22.36 -30.02
N ALA A 24 24.87 23.64 -30.32
CA ALA A 24 23.93 24.48 -29.56
C ALA A 24 22.46 24.07 -29.74
N VAL A 25 22.09 23.52 -30.91
CA VAL A 25 20.73 23.02 -31.18
C VAL A 25 20.50 21.62 -30.60
N SER A 26 21.53 20.77 -30.52
CA SER A 26 21.40 19.40 -29.99
C SER A 26 21.27 19.33 -28.45
N PHE A 27 21.60 20.41 -27.74
CA PHE A 27 21.51 20.50 -26.26
C PHE A 27 20.28 21.26 -25.75
N ARG A 28 19.32 21.58 -26.62
CA ARG A 28 17.97 21.91 -26.13
C ARG A 28 17.24 20.60 -25.86
N ALA A 29 17.48 20.03 -24.68
CA ALA A 29 16.47 19.17 -24.08
C ALA A 29 15.20 20.02 -23.99
N GLU A 30 14.16 19.65 -24.74
CA GLU A 30 12.81 20.14 -24.51
C GLU A 30 12.56 20.10 -22.99
N PRO A 31 12.11 21.18 -22.34
CA PRO A 31 11.77 21.14 -20.93
C PRO A 31 10.66 20.09 -20.74
N THR A 32 11.07 18.89 -20.36
CA THR A 32 10.17 17.77 -20.11
C THR A 32 9.26 18.16 -18.96
N ALA A 33 7.95 18.06 -19.19
CA ALA A 33 6.95 18.50 -18.22
C ALA A 33 7.14 17.79 -16.88
N PRO A 34 6.98 18.49 -15.74
CA PRO A 34 7.10 17.88 -14.42
C PRO A 34 6.13 16.70 -14.29
N SER A 35 6.55 15.69 -13.52
CA SER A 35 5.80 14.46 -13.32
C SER A 35 5.80 14.00 -11.86
N ILE A 36 4.75 13.28 -11.49
CA ILE A 36 4.61 12.61 -10.19
C ILE A 36 4.81 11.12 -10.41
N ALA A 37 5.65 10.48 -9.59
CA ALA A 37 5.74 9.02 -9.56
C ALA A 37 4.81 8.47 -8.49
N ILE A 38 4.04 7.43 -8.82
CA ILE A 38 3.43 6.54 -7.84
C ILE A 38 4.21 5.24 -7.85
N PHE A 39 4.80 4.89 -6.72
CA PHE A 39 5.66 3.74 -6.54
C PHE A 39 5.05 2.78 -5.51
N ALA A 40 4.45 1.69 -6.01
CA ALA A 40 3.80 0.66 -5.21
C ALA A 40 4.76 -0.48 -4.86
N SER A 41 4.55 -1.06 -3.68
CA SER A 41 5.30 -2.24 -3.21
C SER A 41 4.88 -3.50 -3.97
N PHE A 42 3.59 -3.66 -4.24
CA PHE A 42 3.01 -4.85 -4.87
C PHE A 42 1.66 -4.51 -5.54
N SER A 43 1.12 -5.45 -6.33
CA SER A 43 -0.22 -5.31 -6.94
C SER A 43 -1.30 -5.86 -6.01
N HIS A 44 -2.27 -5.04 -5.63
CA HIS A 44 -3.37 -5.42 -4.75
C HIS A 44 -4.56 -4.46 -4.90
N ASN A 45 -5.80 -4.93 -4.75
CA ASN A 45 -7.01 -4.11 -4.89
C ASN A 45 -6.97 -2.84 -4.02
N SER A 46 -6.62 -2.97 -2.74
CA SER A 46 -6.47 -1.85 -1.80
C SER A 46 -5.51 -0.75 -2.29
N LEU A 47 -4.41 -1.14 -2.93
CA LEU A 47 -3.44 -0.18 -3.48
C LEU A 47 -4.01 0.45 -4.76
N SER A 48 -4.67 -0.33 -5.61
CA SER A 48 -5.37 0.18 -6.81
C SER A 48 -6.44 1.21 -6.45
N GLU A 49 -7.26 0.96 -5.43
CA GLU A 49 -8.28 1.92 -4.95
C GLU A 49 -7.65 3.24 -4.49
N CYS A 50 -6.50 3.17 -3.81
CA CYS A 50 -5.74 4.36 -3.41
C CYS A 50 -5.18 5.12 -4.63
N ILE A 51 -4.60 4.40 -5.60
CA ILE A 51 -4.06 4.97 -6.85
C ILE A 51 -5.17 5.67 -7.63
N ASP A 52 -6.28 4.98 -7.90
CA ASP A 52 -7.38 5.48 -8.72
C ASP A 52 -8.01 6.72 -8.07
N SER A 53 -8.25 6.66 -6.76
CA SER A 53 -8.78 7.79 -5.98
C SER A 53 -7.83 8.99 -6.00
N CYS A 54 -6.53 8.77 -5.84
CA CYS A 54 -5.51 9.82 -5.95
C CYS A 54 -5.49 10.45 -7.33
N GLN A 55 -5.49 9.65 -8.40
CA GLN A 55 -5.51 10.14 -9.78
C GLN A 55 -6.77 10.95 -10.08
N GLN A 56 -7.94 10.48 -9.64
CA GLN A 56 -9.21 11.17 -9.82
C GLN A 56 -9.25 12.50 -9.07
N GLU A 57 -8.85 12.52 -7.80
CA GLU A 57 -8.85 13.73 -6.98
C GLU A 57 -7.84 14.74 -7.51
N LEU A 58 -6.64 14.30 -7.88
CA LEU A 58 -5.63 15.16 -8.50
C LEU A 58 -6.12 15.76 -9.84
N ALA A 59 -6.78 14.95 -10.70
CA ALA A 59 -7.36 15.44 -11.95
C ALA A 59 -8.41 16.55 -11.72
N SER A 60 -9.15 16.49 -10.61
CA SER A 60 -10.15 17.51 -10.25
C SER A 60 -9.56 18.89 -9.96
N PHE A 61 -8.26 18.97 -9.60
CA PHE A 61 -7.59 20.23 -9.26
C PHE A 61 -7.15 21.04 -10.49
N GLY A 62 -7.09 20.41 -11.68
CA GLY A 62 -6.61 21.04 -12.92
C GLY A 62 -5.08 21.23 -12.98
N ASN A 63 -4.54 21.44 -14.18
CA ASN A 63 -3.09 21.65 -14.44
C ASN A 63 -2.18 20.56 -13.83
N MET A 64 -2.47 19.32 -14.19
CA MET A 64 -1.84 18.14 -13.62
C MET A 64 -0.46 17.83 -14.21
N PRO A 65 0.56 17.59 -13.37
CA PRO A 65 1.78 16.90 -13.79
C PRO A 65 1.42 15.51 -14.34
N SER A 66 2.21 15.01 -15.29
CA SER A 66 2.03 13.63 -15.77
C SER A 66 2.28 12.63 -14.63
N ILE A 67 1.53 11.53 -14.58
CA ILE A 67 1.69 10.50 -13.55
C ILE A 67 2.35 9.27 -14.17
N SER A 68 3.40 8.78 -13.52
CA SER A 68 4.06 7.52 -13.88
C SER A 68 3.89 6.48 -12.77
N LEU A 69 3.51 5.26 -13.13
CA LEU A 69 3.27 4.17 -12.19
C LEU A 69 4.44 3.19 -12.19
N PHE A 70 4.89 2.81 -10.99
CA PHE A 70 5.96 1.84 -10.77
C PHE A 70 5.53 0.83 -9.73
N ASN A 71 5.95 -0.43 -9.90
CA ASN A 71 5.63 -1.50 -8.97
C ASN A 71 6.87 -2.34 -8.68
N ALA A 72 7.18 -2.54 -7.40
CA ALA A 72 8.30 -3.37 -6.94
C ALA A 72 8.03 -4.87 -7.02
N GLU A 73 6.77 -5.30 -7.22
CA GLU A 73 6.36 -6.71 -7.27
C GLU A 73 6.86 -7.50 -6.05
N ASP A 74 6.71 -6.90 -4.88
CA ASP A 74 7.16 -7.45 -3.60
C ASP A 74 8.67 -7.78 -3.55
N ASN A 75 9.47 -7.13 -4.41
CA ASN A 75 10.88 -7.41 -4.58
C ASN A 75 11.75 -6.21 -4.19
N VAL A 76 12.49 -6.33 -3.09
CA VAL A 76 13.37 -5.28 -2.56
C VAL A 76 14.48 -4.88 -3.54
N VAL A 77 15.01 -5.80 -4.35
CA VAL A 77 16.05 -5.50 -5.35
C VAL A 77 15.46 -4.65 -6.48
N LYS A 78 14.28 -5.02 -6.97
CA LYS A 78 13.52 -4.24 -7.95
C LYS A 78 13.16 -2.86 -7.37
N ALA A 79 12.71 -2.81 -6.12
CA ALA A 79 12.41 -1.57 -5.42
C ALA A 79 13.61 -0.62 -5.37
N ARG A 80 14.80 -1.13 -5.03
CA ARG A 80 16.05 -0.34 -5.00
C ARG A 80 16.47 0.16 -6.38
N LYS A 81 16.15 -0.57 -7.45
CA LYS A 81 16.40 -0.11 -8.82
C LYS A 81 15.45 1.02 -9.20
N ILE A 82 14.15 0.85 -8.92
CA ILE A 82 13.13 1.87 -9.17
C ILE A 82 13.46 3.15 -8.40
N ALA A 83 13.69 3.06 -7.09
CA ALA A 83 13.99 4.22 -6.25
C ALA A 83 15.23 5.00 -6.71
N ARG A 84 16.31 4.32 -7.14
CA ARG A 84 17.49 5.00 -7.70
C ARG A 84 17.20 5.72 -9.02
N ASN A 85 16.32 5.16 -9.85
CA ASN A 85 15.91 5.82 -11.10
C ASN A 85 15.05 7.06 -10.79
N LEU A 86 14.06 6.92 -9.91
CA LEU A 86 13.20 8.03 -9.49
C LEU A 86 14.00 9.16 -8.83
N HIS A 87 15.01 8.83 -8.03
CA HIS A 87 15.91 9.80 -7.41
C HIS A 87 16.70 10.60 -8.45
N LYS A 88 17.22 9.93 -9.49
CA LYS A 88 18.05 10.57 -10.52
C LYS A 88 17.24 11.35 -11.56
N ASP A 89 15.97 11.04 -11.75
CA ASP A 89 15.14 11.67 -12.79
C ASP A 89 14.80 13.12 -12.40
N PRO A 90 15.31 14.14 -13.11
CA PRO A 90 15.05 15.54 -12.77
C PRO A 90 13.61 15.98 -13.04
N ASN A 91 12.83 15.19 -13.79
CA ASN A 91 11.44 15.52 -14.13
C ASN A 91 10.46 15.12 -13.03
N ILE A 92 10.85 14.19 -12.16
CA ILE A 92 10.03 13.73 -11.05
C ILE A 92 10.07 14.78 -9.94
N VAL A 93 8.95 15.46 -9.73
CA VAL A 93 8.84 16.55 -8.73
C VAL A 93 8.29 16.07 -7.39
N SER A 94 7.66 14.90 -7.34
CA SER A 94 7.13 14.28 -6.13
C SER A 94 6.97 12.77 -6.31
N ILE A 95 7.14 12.02 -5.23
CA ILE A 95 7.07 10.55 -5.23
C ILE A 95 6.04 10.11 -4.18
N ILE A 96 5.00 9.43 -4.63
CA ILE A 96 4.02 8.77 -3.77
C ILE A 96 4.49 7.32 -3.58
N THR A 97 4.59 6.84 -2.36
CA THR A 97 4.95 5.44 -2.06
C THR A 97 3.80 4.71 -1.41
N LEU A 98 3.42 3.57 -1.98
CA LEU A 98 2.34 2.73 -1.44
C LEU A 98 2.91 1.42 -0.92
N GLY A 99 2.71 1.17 0.36
CA GLY A 99 3.19 -0.03 1.03
C GLY A 99 4.62 0.05 1.60
N PRO A 100 5.00 -0.94 2.41
CA PRO A 100 6.23 -0.94 3.22
C PRO A 100 7.53 -0.87 2.42
N ILE A 101 7.67 -1.73 1.41
CA ILE A 101 8.92 -1.91 0.65
C ILE A 101 9.25 -0.64 -0.13
N ALA A 102 8.27 -0.11 -0.86
CA ALA A 102 8.44 1.12 -1.64
C ALA A 102 8.80 2.29 -0.74
N THR A 103 8.04 2.50 0.34
CA THR A 103 8.25 3.61 1.29
C THR A 103 9.63 3.53 1.93
N LYS A 104 9.99 2.38 2.49
CA LYS A 104 11.26 2.20 3.20
C LYS A 104 12.47 2.37 2.28
N VAL A 105 12.43 1.78 1.09
CA VAL A 105 13.55 1.87 0.14
C VAL A 105 13.67 3.29 -0.40
N MET A 106 12.54 3.94 -0.73
CA MET A 106 12.55 5.30 -1.24
C MET A 106 13.07 6.28 -0.20
N SER A 107 12.63 6.16 1.06
CA SER A 107 13.06 7.04 2.16
C SER A 107 14.56 6.94 2.46
N GLN A 108 15.19 5.81 2.15
CA GLN A 108 16.64 5.62 2.32
C GLN A 108 17.48 6.26 1.20
N ILE A 109 16.89 6.53 0.05
CA ILE A 109 17.60 6.97 -1.16
C ILE A 109 17.33 8.43 -1.47
N GLU A 110 16.08 8.88 -1.31
CA GLU A 110 15.67 10.23 -1.67
C GLU A 110 15.67 11.18 -0.48
N THR A 111 16.34 12.30 -0.65
CA THR A 111 16.61 13.28 0.42
C THR A 111 16.11 14.68 0.10
N GLN A 112 15.61 14.92 -1.12
CA GLN A 112 15.24 16.23 -1.62
C GLN A 112 13.79 16.27 -2.10
N LYS A 113 13.38 15.32 -2.95
CA LYS A 113 12.02 15.28 -3.51
C LYS A 113 11.02 14.90 -2.42
N PRO A 114 9.83 15.52 -2.37
CA PRO A 114 8.80 15.12 -1.44
C PRO A 114 8.37 13.67 -1.66
N ILE A 115 8.38 12.89 -0.57
CA ILE A 115 7.89 11.52 -0.49
C ILE A 115 6.57 11.55 0.29
N ILE A 116 5.48 11.07 -0.32
CA ILE A 116 4.18 10.94 0.36
C ILE A 116 3.83 9.46 0.48
N TYR A 117 3.79 8.92 1.69
CA TYR A 117 3.51 7.51 1.92
C TYR A 117 2.07 7.25 2.40
N ALA A 118 1.55 6.09 2.01
CA ALA A 118 0.31 5.53 2.50
C ALA A 118 0.36 3.99 2.44
N VAL A 119 -0.61 3.33 3.07
CA VAL A 119 -0.69 1.88 3.21
C VAL A 119 0.52 1.32 3.96
N VAL A 120 0.95 2.03 4.99
CA VAL A 120 2.09 1.63 5.82
C VAL A 120 1.65 1.57 7.28
N PRO A 121 1.67 0.39 7.93
CA PRO A 121 1.27 0.27 9.33
C PRO A 121 2.09 1.18 10.27
N ASP A 122 1.42 1.83 11.21
CA ASP A 122 2.06 2.59 12.30
C ASP A 122 3.06 1.71 13.04
N GLY A 123 4.32 2.13 13.08
CA GLY A 123 5.37 1.40 13.77
C GLY A 123 6.11 0.37 12.92
N GLU A 124 5.76 0.16 11.64
CA GLU A 124 6.79 -0.26 10.71
C GLU A 124 7.94 0.71 10.89
N ALA A 125 9.16 0.20 10.95
CA ALA A 125 10.33 1.02 11.20
C ALA A 125 10.64 1.94 10.00
N LEU A 126 9.68 2.74 9.53
CA LEU A 126 9.82 4.13 9.11
C LEU A 126 10.48 4.97 10.23
N ARG A 127 11.54 4.45 10.84
CA ARG A 127 12.62 5.24 11.42
C ARG A 127 13.26 5.93 10.22
N PHE A 128 12.58 6.96 9.74
CA PHE A 128 13.18 7.92 8.85
C PHE A 128 14.37 8.51 9.60
N PRO A 129 15.51 8.70 8.93
CA PRO A 129 16.56 9.58 9.43
C PRO A 129 15.95 10.82 10.10
N LYS A 130 16.34 11.12 11.35
CA LYS A 130 15.72 12.17 12.20
C LYS A 130 15.68 13.58 11.59
N GLU A 131 16.37 13.79 10.48
CA GLU A 131 16.54 15.08 9.81
C GLU A 131 15.82 15.17 8.44
N GLN A 132 15.08 14.14 8.01
CA GLN A 132 14.36 14.18 6.73
C GLN A 132 13.04 14.95 6.86
N SER A 133 13.02 16.17 6.33
CA SER A 133 11.83 17.03 6.24
C SER A 133 11.00 16.82 4.96
N ASN A 134 11.48 15.99 4.03
CA ASN A 134 10.85 15.75 2.74
C ASN A 134 9.86 14.58 2.75
N ILE A 135 9.48 14.05 3.91
CA ILE A 135 8.62 12.86 4.02
C ILE A 135 7.32 13.22 4.72
N TYR A 136 6.21 12.84 4.08
CA TYR A 136 4.84 13.10 4.49
C TYR A 136 4.07 11.79 4.49
N GLY A 137 3.12 11.64 5.41
CA GLY A 137 2.32 10.44 5.55
C GLY A 137 0.84 10.74 5.54
N VAL A 138 0.07 9.70 5.19
CA VAL A 138 -1.34 9.55 5.50
C VAL A 138 -1.46 8.70 6.76
N ASN A 139 -2.39 9.04 7.65
CA ASN A 139 -2.70 8.25 8.85
C ASN A 139 -3.76 7.18 8.52
N ASP A 140 -3.33 6.10 7.85
CA ASP A 140 -4.18 4.98 7.42
C ASP A 140 -3.87 3.68 8.17
N SER A 141 -3.49 3.82 9.44
CA SER A 141 -3.17 2.70 10.31
C SER A 141 -4.43 1.99 10.81
N VAL A 142 -4.38 0.66 10.76
CA VAL A 142 -5.47 -0.20 11.24
C VAL A 142 -5.45 -0.25 12.77
N ASP A 143 -6.63 -0.13 13.39
CA ASP A 143 -6.76 -0.18 14.85
C ASP A 143 -6.57 -1.62 15.35
N THR A 144 -5.44 -1.87 16.02
CA THR A 144 -5.11 -3.16 16.63
C THR A 144 -6.16 -3.63 17.66
N ASN A 145 -6.82 -2.72 18.38
CA ASN A 145 -7.91 -3.09 19.30
C ASN A 145 -9.12 -3.63 18.54
N GLN A 146 -9.46 -3.02 17.40
CA GLN A 146 -10.52 -3.52 16.53
C GLN A 146 -10.17 -4.90 15.97
N CYS A 147 -8.90 -5.14 15.57
CA CYS A 147 -8.42 -6.46 15.18
C CYS A 147 -8.61 -7.51 16.28
N CYS A 148 -8.20 -7.19 17.52
CA CYS A 148 -8.35 -8.09 18.65
C CYS A 148 -9.84 -8.35 18.97
N PHE A 149 -10.66 -7.31 18.93
CA PHE A 149 -12.11 -7.42 19.10
C PHE A 149 -12.73 -8.33 18.04
N ALA A 150 -12.40 -8.16 16.76
CA ALA A 150 -12.91 -9.01 15.69
C ALA A 150 -12.56 -10.48 15.91
N ILE A 151 -11.32 -10.77 16.35
CA ILE A 151 -10.89 -12.13 16.69
C ILE A 151 -11.77 -12.70 17.81
N HIS A 152 -11.99 -11.95 18.89
CA HIS A 152 -12.88 -12.39 19.97
C HIS A 152 -14.35 -12.54 19.53
N ALA A 153 -14.83 -11.67 18.65
CA ALA A 153 -16.22 -11.68 18.19
C ALA A 153 -16.52 -12.90 17.29
N VAL A 154 -15.55 -13.37 16.50
CA VAL A 154 -15.72 -14.53 15.61
C VAL A 154 -15.15 -15.83 16.20
N THR A 155 -14.88 -15.87 17.50
CA THR A 155 -14.40 -17.07 18.18
C THR A 155 -15.18 -17.32 19.47
N ASN A 156 -15.42 -18.59 19.80
CA ASN A 156 -15.97 -18.95 21.09
C ASN A 156 -14.81 -19.35 22.02
N ASN A 157 -14.53 -18.55 23.04
CA ASN A 157 -13.40 -18.76 23.97
C ASN A 157 -12.05 -19.00 23.26
N ALA A 158 -11.58 -18.02 22.48
CA ALA A 158 -10.28 -18.13 21.82
C ALA A 158 -9.16 -18.53 22.78
N THR A 159 -8.42 -19.58 22.42
CA THR A 159 -7.23 -20.06 23.14
C THR A 159 -5.97 -19.98 22.28
N SER A 160 -6.11 -20.01 20.96
CA SER A 160 -4.99 -19.94 20.03
C SER A 160 -5.31 -19.21 18.73
N LEU A 161 -4.33 -18.48 18.22
CA LEU A 161 -4.38 -17.80 16.92
C LEU A 161 -3.16 -18.21 16.09
N VAL A 162 -3.37 -18.55 14.82
CA VAL A 162 -2.29 -18.57 13.83
C VAL A 162 -2.27 -17.23 13.09
N TYR A 163 -1.16 -16.50 13.18
CA TYR A 163 -0.92 -15.29 12.41
C TYR A 163 -0.05 -15.64 11.20
N LEU A 164 -0.57 -15.47 9.98
CA LEU A 164 0.24 -15.67 8.78
C LEU A 164 1.22 -14.52 8.60
N GLN A 165 2.49 -14.82 8.34
CA GLN A 165 3.54 -13.82 8.19
C GLN A 165 3.91 -13.69 6.72
N PRO A 166 3.57 -12.56 6.05
CA PRO A 166 4.01 -12.30 4.69
C PRO A 166 5.53 -12.39 4.56
N HIS A 167 6.02 -12.51 3.33
CA HIS A 167 7.45 -12.45 3.09
C HIS A 167 8.01 -11.08 3.57
N GLU A 168 9.16 -11.15 4.22
CA GLU A 168 9.89 -10.05 4.84
C GLU A 168 10.11 -8.85 3.88
N PRO A 169 10.24 -7.62 4.42
CA PRO A 169 11.45 -7.34 5.21
C PRO A 169 11.26 -6.82 6.65
N PHE A 170 10.04 -6.71 7.20
CA PHE A 170 9.88 -6.22 8.58
C PHE A 170 8.81 -7.04 9.31
N PRO A 171 9.00 -7.42 10.59
CA PRO A 171 7.86 -7.80 11.40
C PRO A 171 6.91 -6.60 11.39
N SER A 172 5.70 -6.78 10.86
CA SER A 172 4.72 -5.69 10.88
C SER A 172 4.45 -5.35 12.34
N SER A 173 4.58 -4.08 12.73
CA SER A 173 4.20 -3.60 14.06
C SER A 173 2.79 -4.04 14.44
N LEU A 174 1.88 -4.08 13.46
CA LEU A 174 0.54 -4.64 13.59
C LEU A 174 0.57 -6.06 14.14
N GLN A 175 1.42 -6.94 13.59
CA GLN A 175 1.60 -8.30 14.11
C GLN A 175 2.08 -8.29 15.55
N GLU A 176 3.10 -7.50 15.87
CA GLU A 176 3.69 -7.44 17.21
C GLU A 176 2.67 -6.96 18.25
N GLU A 177 1.89 -5.93 17.90
CA GLU A 177 0.88 -5.35 18.78
C GLU A 177 -0.32 -6.29 18.98
N ILE A 178 -0.84 -6.90 17.90
CA ILE A 178 -1.89 -7.93 17.97
C ILE A 178 -1.39 -9.10 18.84
N THR A 179 -0.18 -9.58 18.57
CA THR A 179 0.43 -10.68 19.31
C THR A 179 0.55 -10.36 20.80
N THR A 180 0.99 -9.16 21.14
CA THR A 180 1.16 -8.70 22.51
C THR A 180 -0.18 -8.63 23.25
N LYS A 181 -1.19 -7.98 22.65
CA LYS A 181 -2.52 -7.83 23.26
C LYS A 181 -3.24 -9.16 23.47
N LEU A 182 -3.17 -10.05 22.48
CA LEU A 182 -3.80 -11.37 22.58
C LEU A 182 -3.10 -12.26 23.61
N ARG A 183 -1.76 -12.25 23.67
CA ARG A 183 -1.01 -12.99 24.70
C ARG A 183 -1.30 -12.48 26.10
N ALA A 184 -1.44 -11.17 26.28
CA ALA A 184 -1.86 -10.58 27.56
C ALA A 184 -3.26 -11.04 28.00
N SER A 185 -4.11 -11.44 27.03
CA SER A 185 -5.45 -11.99 27.26
C SER A 185 -5.45 -13.53 27.36
N GLY A 186 -4.29 -14.18 27.43
CA GLY A 186 -4.16 -15.63 27.56
C GLY A 186 -4.23 -16.43 26.25
N ILE A 187 -4.31 -15.76 25.09
CA ILE A 187 -4.35 -16.42 23.78
C ILE A 187 -2.94 -16.72 23.29
N LYS A 188 -2.69 -17.99 22.94
CA LYS A 188 -1.42 -18.40 22.31
C LYS A 188 -1.39 -17.95 20.85
N VAL A 189 -0.46 -17.08 20.50
CA VAL A 189 -0.26 -16.64 19.11
C VAL A 189 0.97 -17.31 18.50
N THR A 190 0.74 -18.05 17.40
CA THR A 190 1.78 -18.71 16.59
C THR A 190 1.93 -17.98 15.26
N GLY A 191 3.12 -17.43 15.01
CA GLY A 191 3.48 -16.89 13.69
C GLY A 191 3.77 -18.02 12.69
N LEU A 192 3.23 -17.92 11.49
CA LEU A 192 3.40 -18.92 10.43
C LEU A 192 3.80 -18.24 9.10
N PRO A 193 5.07 -18.34 8.66
CA PRO A 193 5.51 -17.74 7.41
C PRO A 193 4.75 -18.26 6.19
N ILE A 194 4.16 -17.36 5.41
CA ILE A 194 3.38 -17.69 4.21
C ILE A 194 4.03 -17.10 2.96
N SER A 195 4.06 -17.88 1.90
CA SER A 195 4.46 -17.46 0.56
C SER A 195 3.74 -18.32 -0.48
N ALA A 196 3.78 -17.91 -1.75
CA ALA A 196 3.18 -18.67 -2.84
C ALA A 196 3.69 -20.13 -2.91
N SER A 197 4.93 -20.40 -2.47
CA SER A 197 5.54 -21.73 -2.54
C SER A 197 5.15 -22.67 -1.40
N ASN A 198 4.58 -22.17 -0.30
CA ASN A 198 4.28 -22.97 0.88
C ASN A 198 2.79 -22.97 1.30
N VAL A 199 1.90 -22.38 0.49
CA VAL A 199 0.46 -22.27 0.78
C VAL A 199 -0.16 -23.60 1.20
N SER A 200 0.08 -24.67 0.44
CA SER A 200 -0.51 -25.99 0.72
C SER A 200 -0.09 -26.56 2.07
N SER A 201 1.19 -26.43 2.45
CA SER A 201 1.66 -26.91 3.74
C SER A 201 1.16 -26.05 4.90
N ARG A 202 0.86 -24.76 4.66
CA ARG A 202 0.24 -23.90 5.68
C ARG A 202 -1.21 -24.24 5.94
N ILE A 203 -1.97 -24.55 4.88
CA ILE A 203 -3.34 -25.05 5.00
C ILE A 203 -3.34 -26.35 5.81
N GLN A 204 -2.47 -27.30 5.46
CA GLN A 204 -2.35 -28.57 6.20
C GLN A 204 -2.02 -28.35 7.68
N PHE A 205 -1.01 -27.52 7.97
CA PHE A 205 -0.64 -27.19 9.35
C PHE A 205 -1.82 -26.60 10.13
N ILE A 206 -2.57 -25.67 9.55
CA ILE A 206 -3.73 -25.04 10.19
C ILE A 206 -4.84 -26.07 10.42
N SER A 207 -5.13 -26.93 9.45
CA SER A 207 -6.12 -28.01 9.57
C SER A 207 -5.74 -28.97 10.71
N GLU A 208 -4.49 -29.42 10.80
CA GLU A 208 -4.02 -30.36 11.82
C GLU A 208 -4.02 -29.76 13.23
N ASN A 209 -3.63 -28.48 13.37
CA ASN A 209 -3.50 -27.83 14.67
C ASN A 209 -4.78 -27.18 15.18
N ARG A 210 -5.79 -26.98 14.31
CA ARG A 210 -7.13 -26.46 14.65
C ARG A 210 -7.09 -25.21 15.56
N PRO A 211 -6.40 -24.12 15.18
CA PRO A 211 -6.38 -22.91 15.99
C PRO A 211 -7.80 -22.33 16.14
N SER A 212 -8.02 -21.53 17.19
CA SER A 212 -9.33 -20.86 17.38
C SER A 212 -9.65 -19.90 16.23
N ALA A 213 -8.63 -19.29 15.62
CA ALA A 213 -8.77 -18.49 14.41
C ALA A 213 -7.44 -18.38 13.64
N VAL A 214 -7.53 -17.90 12.40
CA VAL A 214 -6.39 -17.48 11.58
C VAL A 214 -6.47 -15.98 11.32
N PHE A 215 -5.36 -15.27 11.47
CA PHE A 215 -5.21 -13.90 10.98
C PHE A 215 -4.43 -13.91 9.65
N PHE A 216 -5.07 -13.43 8.60
CA PHE A 216 -4.54 -13.31 7.24
C PHE A 216 -4.26 -11.83 6.93
N PRO A 217 -3.01 -11.35 7.02
CA PRO A 217 -2.72 -9.95 6.77
C PRO A 217 -2.80 -9.60 5.28
N LEU A 218 -3.06 -8.32 5.00
CA LEU A 218 -2.87 -7.67 3.71
C LEU A 218 -1.49 -8.02 3.19
N SER A 219 -1.40 -8.27 1.87
CA SER A 219 -0.17 -8.64 1.16
C SER A 219 0.48 -9.97 1.56
N ALA A 220 -0.17 -10.82 2.36
CA ALA A 220 0.33 -12.19 2.64
C ALA A 220 0.48 -13.04 1.36
N LEU A 221 -0.43 -12.86 0.41
CA LEU A 221 -0.46 -13.50 -0.91
C LEU A 221 -1.06 -12.53 -1.93
N SER A 222 -0.92 -12.84 -3.22
CA SER A 222 -1.72 -12.15 -4.25
C SER A 222 -3.21 -12.38 -4.01
N GLU A 223 -4.08 -11.46 -4.44
CA GLU A 223 -5.53 -11.53 -4.20
C GLU A 223 -6.15 -12.87 -4.60
N LYS A 224 -5.76 -13.40 -5.77
CA LYS A 224 -6.21 -14.72 -6.25
C LYS A 224 -5.80 -15.85 -5.30
N MET A 225 -4.55 -15.86 -4.86
CA MET A 225 -4.03 -16.89 -3.95
C MET A 225 -4.62 -16.74 -2.55
N GLY A 226 -4.79 -15.51 -2.06
CA GLY A 226 -5.47 -15.21 -0.80
C GLY A 226 -6.92 -15.70 -0.81
N THR A 227 -7.66 -15.45 -1.89
CA THR A 227 -9.02 -15.98 -2.09
C THR A 227 -9.05 -17.51 -2.01
N SER A 228 -8.18 -18.19 -2.76
CA SER A 228 -8.12 -19.67 -2.71
C SER A 228 -7.70 -20.21 -1.34
N PHE A 229 -6.80 -19.51 -0.64
CA PHE A 229 -6.39 -19.85 0.72
C PHE A 229 -7.56 -19.74 1.69
N ILE A 230 -8.29 -18.62 1.69
CA ILE A 230 -9.47 -18.40 2.55
C ILE A 230 -10.52 -19.48 2.31
N GLN A 231 -10.84 -19.78 1.06
CA GLN A 231 -11.79 -20.84 0.71
C GLN A 231 -11.35 -22.22 1.20
N SER A 232 -10.04 -22.48 1.27
CA SER A 232 -9.52 -23.75 1.78
C SER A 232 -9.61 -23.82 3.31
N ILE A 233 -9.28 -22.73 4.02
CA ILE A 233 -9.43 -22.65 5.48
C ILE A 233 -10.90 -22.72 5.91
N LEU A 234 -11.80 -22.09 5.14
CA LEU A 234 -13.23 -22.11 5.42
C LEU A 234 -13.80 -23.55 5.41
N LYS A 235 -13.31 -24.43 4.52
CA LYS A 235 -13.71 -25.85 4.48
C LYS A 235 -13.31 -26.62 5.74
N GLU A 236 -12.28 -26.15 6.45
CA GLU A 236 -11.86 -26.71 7.73
C GLU A 236 -12.75 -26.22 8.90
N ASN A 237 -13.71 -25.33 8.64
CA ASN A 237 -14.54 -24.66 9.66
C ASN A 237 -13.71 -23.86 10.67
N ILE A 238 -12.63 -23.21 10.21
CA ILE A 238 -11.76 -22.36 11.04
C ILE A 238 -12.02 -20.90 10.66
N PRO A 239 -12.39 -20.02 11.61
CA PRO A 239 -12.65 -18.62 11.29
C PRO A 239 -11.37 -17.90 10.88
N LEU A 240 -11.52 -17.00 9.92
CA LEU A 240 -10.42 -16.21 9.37
C LEU A 240 -10.73 -14.72 9.48
N ILE A 241 -9.81 -13.98 10.08
CA ILE A 241 -9.84 -12.52 10.21
C ILE A 241 -8.74 -11.95 9.33
N THR A 242 -8.95 -10.78 8.77
CA THR A 242 -7.96 -10.09 7.93
C THR A 242 -7.93 -8.58 8.22
N ASN A 243 -6.94 -7.87 7.70
CA ASN A 243 -6.98 -6.41 7.58
C ASN A 243 -7.23 -5.91 6.15
N ASP A 244 -7.82 -6.78 5.31
CA ASP A 244 -8.19 -6.50 3.94
C ASP A 244 -9.71 -6.69 3.73
N SER A 245 -10.43 -5.58 3.59
CA SER A 245 -11.89 -5.59 3.39
C SER A 245 -12.33 -6.32 2.13
N SER A 246 -11.49 -6.37 1.09
CA SER A 246 -11.85 -7.04 -0.18
C SER A 246 -12.07 -8.54 0.01
N LEU A 247 -11.41 -9.14 1.00
CA LEU A 247 -11.47 -10.58 1.28
C LEU A 247 -12.67 -11.01 2.13
N VAL A 248 -13.44 -10.07 2.69
CA VAL A 248 -14.71 -10.37 3.39
C VAL A 248 -15.68 -11.07 2.45
N THR A 249 -15.82 -10.54 1.23
CA THR A 249 -16.66 -11.12 0.17
C THR A 249 -16.12 -12.47 -0.37
N ARG A 250 -14.89 -12.83 0.01
CA ARG A 250 -14.20 -14.07 -0.39
C ARG A 250 -14.24 -15.16 0.68
N GLY A 251 -14.86 -14.90 1.82
CA GLY A 251 -15.06 -15.88 2.90
C GLY A 251 -14.35 -15.56 4.20
N ALA A 252 -13.65 -14.41 4.32
CA ALA A 252 -13.17 -13.97 5.63
C ALA A 252 -14.36 -13.62 6.54
N CYS A 253 -14.30 -14.03 7.80
CA CYS A 253 -15.35 -13.76 8.79
C CYS A 253 -15.41 -12.28 9.13
N ALA A 254 -14.24 -11.63 9.23
CA ALA A 254 -14.16 -10.21 9.51
C ALA A 254 -12.91 -9.59 8.87
N ALA A 255 -13.00 -8.31 8.51
CA ALA A 255 -11.86 -7.49 8.13
C ALA A 255 -11.79 -6.21 8.96
N CYS A 256 -10.62 -5.93 9.53
CA CYS A 256 -10.32 -4.66 10.21
C CYS A 256 -9.47 -3.82 9.28
N SER A 257 -10.06 -2.81 8.65
CA SER A 257 -9.43 -2.09 7.54
C SER A 257 -9.73 -0.60 7.60
N VAL A 258 -9.11 0.15 6.71
CA VAL A 258 -9.35 1.58 6.49
C VAL A 258 -9.84 1.77 5.06
N ASP A 259 -10.44 2.93 4.77
CA ASP A 259 -10.87 3.27 3.42
C ASP A 259 -9.70 3.85 2.62
N TYR A 260 -9.04 3.00 1.82
CA TYR A 260 -7.89 3.41 1.01
C TYR A 260 -8.24 4.41 -0.10
N LYS A 261 -9.52 4.60 -0.44
CA LYS A 261 -9.93 5.72 -1.30
C LYS A 261 -9.75 7.05 -0.58
N LEU A 262 -10.00 7.11 0.73
CA LEU A 262 -9.70 8.29 1.54
C LEU A 262 -8.18 8.54 1.61
N SER A 263 -7.36 7.48 1.69
CA SER A 263 -5.90 7.62 1.59
C SER A 263 -5.51 8.29 0.27
N GLY A 264 -6.06 7.81 -0.85
CA GLY A 264 -5.81 8.41 -2.17
C GLY A 264 -6.18 9.89 -2.25
N LYS A 265 -7.33 10.28 -1.68
CA LYS A 265 -7.73 11.70 -1.61
C LYS A 265 -6.77 12.52 -0.78
N GLN A 266 -6.42 12.09 0.43
CA GLN A 266 -5.48 12.81 1.29
C GLN A 266 -4.12 12.99 0.61
N ILE A 267 -3.60 11.96 -0.08
CA ILE A 267 -2.37 12.07 -0.89
C ILE A 267 -2.49 13.17 -1.93
N ALA A 268 -3.61 13.23 -2.67
CA ALA A 268 -3.84 14.25 -3.69
C ALA A 268 -3.78 15.67 -3.10
N TYR A 269 -4.41 15.88 -1.94
CA TYR A 269 -4.36 17.16 -1.23
C TYR A 269 -2.94 17.53 -0.79
N ILE A 270 -2.16 16.56 -0.26
CA ILE A 270 -0.75 16.78 0.10
C ILE A 270 0.07 17.17 -1.12
N VAL A 271 -0.05 16.43 -2.23
CA VAL A 271 0.67 16.72 -3.48
C VAL A 271 0.33 18.13 -3.98
N ARG A 272 -0.96 18.48 -4.05
CA ARG A 272 -1.41 19.81 -4.45
C ARG A 272 -0.81 20.89 -3.55
N TYR A 273 -0.84 20.67 -2.23
CA TYR A 273 -0.25 21.60 -1.27
C TYR A 273 1.23 21.84 -1.59
N LEU A 274 2.02 20.77 -1.72
CA LEU A 274 3.47 20.83 -1.97
C LEU A 274 3.82 21.49 -3.31
N LEU A 275 3.02 21.27 -4.35
CA LEU A 275 3.28 21.82 -5.68
C LEU A 275 2.79 23.28 -5.85
N SER A 276 1.77 23.70 -5.09
CA SER A 276 1.14 25.01 -5.28
C SER A 276 1.98 26.21 -4.82
N LYS A 277 3.04 26.02 -4.02
CA LYS A 277 3.93 27.06 -3.44
C LYS A 277 3.23 28.26 -2.76
N LYS A 278 1.91 28.20 -2.59
CA LYS A 278 1.06 29.19 -1.93
C LYS A 278 0.22 28.42 -0.92
N ASN A 279 0.64 28.39 0.34
CA ASN A 279 -0.17 28.35 1.57
C ASN A 279 0.67 27.85 2.75
N LYS A 280 0.26 28.22 3.97
CA LYS A 280 0.99 28.09 5.24
C LYS A 280 1.08 26.63 5.72
N GLU A 281 2.22 26.28 6.34
CA GLU A 281 2.56 24.95 6.90
C GLU A 281 1.47 24.33 7.79
N GLU A 282 0.67 25.15 8.47
CA GLU A 282 -0.43 24.72 9.35
C GLU A 282 -1.50 23.86 8.66
N ASN A 283 -1.74 24.04 7.35
CA ASN A 283 -2.74 23.23 6.64
C ASN A 283 -2.23 21.82 6.29
N LEU A 284 -0.91 21.67 6.08
CA LEU A 284 -0.33 20.37 5.69
C LEU A 284 -0.26 19.42 6.87
N SER A 285 0.13 19.93 8.05
CA SER A 285 0.13 19.14 9.28
C SER A 285 -1.28 18.67 9.64
N GLN A 286 -2.30 19.50 9.39
CA GLN A 286 -3.70 19.11 9.59
C GLN A 286 -4.14 17.99 8.64
N ILE A 287 -3.84 18.08 7.34
CA ILE A 287 -4.22 17.04 6.35
C ILE A 287 -3.51 15.72 6.66
N SER A 288 -2.22 15.76 7.00
CA SER A 288 -1.47 14.54 7.35
C SER A 288 -1.85 13.94 8.71
N ALA A 289 -2.37 14.75 9.64
CA ALA A 289 -2.75 14.30 10.97
C ALA A 289 -4.18 13.76 11.06
N GLU A 290 -5.05 14.03 10.08
CA GLU A 290 -6.43 13.56 10.09
C GLU A 290 -6.50 12.02 9.94
N PRO A 291 -6.90 11.29 10.99
CA PRO A 291 -6.89 9.83 10.97
C PRO A 291 -7.99 9.30 10.05
N ILE A 292 -7.64 8.34 9.19
CA ILE A 292 -8.62 7.55 8.46
C ILE A 292 -9.12 6.47 9.41
N LEU A 293 -10.36 6.61 9.86
CA LEU A 293 -10.93 5.73 10.88
C LEU A 293 -11.01 4.28 10.38
N SER A 294 -10.46 3.37 11.16
CA SER A 294 -10.59 1.93 10.93
C SER A 294 -12.03 1.47 11.17
N LYS A 295 -12.48 0.54 10.33
CA LYS A 295 -13.79 -0.11 10.38
C LYS A 295 -13.61 -1.61 10.43
N ILE A 296 -14.52 -2.27 11.16
CA ILE A 296 -14.66 -3.73 11.11
C ILE A 296 -15.82 -4.07 10.18
N THR A 297 -15.54 -4.85 9.16
CA THR A 297 -16.56 -5.42 8.27
C THR A 297 -16.74 -6.89 8.61
N PHE A 298 -17.94 -7.32 8.99
CA PHE A 298 -18.25 -8.71 9.31
C PHE A 298 -19.01 -9.39 8.17
N ASN A 299 -18.64 -10.63 7.84
CA ASN A 299 -19.42 -11.48 6.95
C ASN A 299 -20.36 -12.34 7.80
N GLU A 300 -21.59 -11.86 8.01
CA GLU A 300 -22.54 -12.54 8.89
C GLU A 300 -22.93 -13.92 8.39
N GLU A 301 -23.03 -14.10 7.07
CA GLU A 301 -23.39 -15.38 6.46
C GLU A 301 -22.34 -16.44 6.75
N ILE A 302 -21.06 -16.10 6.59
CA ILE A 302 -19.95 -17.00 6.91
C ILE A 302 -19.91 -17.30 8.40
N ILE A 303 -20.04 -16.29 9.27
CA ILE A 303 -20.02 -16.49 10.72
C ILE A 303 -21.16 -17.44 11.16
N ARG A 304 -22.37 -17.24 10.63
CA ARG A 304 -23.50 -18.15 10.87
C ARG A 304 -23.25 -19.56 10.32
N SER A 305 -22.69 -19.67 9.12
CA SER A 305 -22.38 -20.98 8.50
C SER A 305 -21.38 -21.80 9.31
N LEU A 306 -20.48 -21.12 10.04
CA LEU A 306 -19.51 -21.73 10.94
C LEU A 306 -20.09 -22.03 12.34
N GLY A 307 -21.35 -21.69 12.60
CA GLY A 307 -21.99 -21.90 13.90
C GLY A 307 -21.41 -21.03 15.03
N LEU A 308 -20.77 -19.91 14.68
CA LEU A 308 -20.10 -19.02 15.63
C LEU A 308 -21.09 -18.03 16.25
N PRO A 309 -20.87 -17.62 17.52
CA PRO A 309 -21.70 -16.60 18.14
C PRO A 309 -21.55 -15.29 17.36
N PHE A 310 -22.66 -14.66 16.99
CA PHE A 310 -22.65 -13.35 16.37
C PHE A 310 -23.61 -12.43 17.12
N ASN A 311 -23.08 -11.71 18.10
CA ASN A 311 -23.84 -10.74 18.86
C ASN A 311 -23.05 -9.44 18.91
N ILE A 312 -23.34 -8.54 17.97
CA ILE A 312 -22.68 -7.25 17.85
C ILE A 312 -23.74 -6.17 18.07
N ALA A 313 -23.56 -5.35 19.09
CA ALA A 313 -24.35 -4.12 19.22
C ALA A 313 -23.94 -3.16 18.09
N PRO A 314 -24.88 -2.48 17.41
CA PRO A 314 -24.55 -1.57 16.32
C PRO A 314 -23.73 -0.40 16.86
N VAL A 315 -22.45 -0.34 16.48
CA VAL A 315 -21.56 0.81 16.69
C VAL A 315 -21.22 1.35 15.30
N HIS A 316 -21.11 2.67 15.14
CA HIS A 316 -20.84 3.35 13.85
C HIS A 316 -19.55 2.90 13.12
N GLN A 317 -18.72 2.06 13.75
CA GLN A 317 -17.48 1.49 13.22
C GLN A 317 -17.64 0.04 12.73
N PHE A 318 -18.84 -0.54 12.82
CA PHE A 318 -19.16 -1.89 12.38
C PHE A 318 -20.04 -1.86 11.13
N VAL A 319 -19.66 -2.66 10.14
CA VAL A 319 -20.40 -2.84 8.90
C VAL A 319 -20.70 -4.31 8.74
N SER A 320 -21.97 -4.65 8.56
CA SER A 320 -22.39 -6.00 8.17
C SER A 320 -22.38 -6.12 6.66
N PHE A 321 -21.71 -7.14 6.15
CA PHE A 321 -21.75 -7.52 4.74
C PHE A 321 -22.80 -8.61 4.53
N HIS A 322 -23.71 -8.40 3.57
CA HIS A 322 -24.62 -9.42 3.07
C HIS A 322 -24.31 -9.72 1.61
N SER A 323 -24.36 -11.00 1.21
CA SER A 323 -24.06 -11.41 -0.17
C SER A 323 -24.98 -10.77 -1.20
N SER A 324 -26.22 -10.44 -0.81
CA SER A 324 -27.19 -9.70 -1.62
C SER A 324 -26.72 -8.30 -2.04
N ASP A 325 -25.78 -7.72 -1.31
CA ASP A 325 -25.27 -6.37 -1.56
C ASP A 325 -24.25 -6.35 -2.71
N ASN A 326 -23.84 -7.53 -3.20
CA ASN A 326 -22.83 -7.67 -4.24
C ASN A 326 -23.39 -8.47 -5.44
N THR A 327 -24.02 -7.78 -6.39
CA THR A 327 -24.71 -8.37 -7.56
C THR A 327 -23.78 -9.00 -8.62
N GLY A 328 -22.52 -9.29 -8.28
CA GLY A 328 -21.47 -9.65 -9.24
C GLY A 328 -20.80 -11.02 -9.08
N PHE A 329 -21.13 -11.82 -8.05
CA PHE A 329 -20.49 -13.13 -7.84
C PHE A 329 -21.52 -14.26 -7.66
N PRO A 330 -21.23 -15.48 -8.18
CA PRO A 330 -22.13 -16.61 -8.04
C PRO A 330 -22.27 -16.96 -6.56
N ALA A 331 -23.51 -17.05 -6.10
CA ALA A 331 -23.85 -17.52 -4.76
C ALA A 331 -23.10 -18.83 -4.47
N ILE A 332 -22.43 -18.89 -3.33
CA ILE A 332 -21.83 -20.12 -2.83
C ILE A 332 -22.99 -21.10 -2.64
N GLN A 333 -23.05 -22.12 -3.48
CA GLN A 333 -23.98 -23.23 -3.28
C GLN A 333 -23.54 -23.97 -2.02
N THR A 334 -24.27 -23.76 -0.94
CA THR A 334 -24.25 -24.62 0.24
C THR A 334 -24.69 -26.04 -0.18
N PRO A 335 -23.98 -27.10 0.25
CA PRO A 335 -24.50 -28.46 0.14
C PRO A 335 -25.76 -28.68 0.99
#